data_AF-A0A954I3P8-F1
#
_entry.id   AF-A0A954I3P8-F1
#
_cell.length_a   1.000
_cell.length_b   1.000
_cell.length_c   1.000
_cell.angle_alpha   90.00
_cell.angle_beta   90.00
_cell.angle_gamma   90.00
#
_symmetry.space_group_name_H-M   'P 1'
#
loop_
_entity.id
_entity.type
_entity.pdbx_description
1 polymer ?
#
loop_
_entity_poly.entity_id
_entity_poly.type
_entity_poly.pdbx_seq_one_letter_code
_entity_poly.pdbx_strand_id
1 'polypeptide(L)'
;YPADILRKNLSPEECFRAVDDCGAPVVSIPGGEPLLHPQIHEIVEGLVARRKYVYLCTNALLLEKHLDRFTPSKYLSFSIHLDGPQEEHDEAVCREGTYDIALRAIEAALARGFRVTTNSTFFSTANTERMRNFFDRLMEIGVEGMMISPGYPYEKAPDQEHFLHRNQTTRLFQRLLHRAKRSWHFNQSPLFLEFLRGNYELECTPWGNPTYNVFGWQKPCYLIQEGYASSFEELMESTDWSRYGRASGNVKCQDCMVHCGYEPTAVDQTFGSLRGLLAAARVTLFGLKPQSHPGPGAESSGELTPTPPAGPLVQLELQSTAAGD
;
A
#
# COMPACT_ATOMS: atom_id res chain seq x y z
N TYR A 1 18.20 3.76 9.42
CA TYR A 1 18.59 5.13 9.80
C TYR A 1 19.17 5.11 11.21
N PRO A 2 20.04 6.08 11.57
CA PRO A 2 20.50 6.28 12.96
C PRO A 2 19.34 6.45 13.95
N ALA A 3 19.56 6.08 15.21
CA ALA A 3 18.51 6.07 16.24
C ALA A 3 17.92 7.45 16.55
N ASP A 4 18.74 8.51 16.47
CA ASP A 4 18.31 9.90 16.63
C ASP A 4 17.31 10.31 15.55
N ILE A 5 17.51 9.88 14.30
CA ILE A 5 16.56 10.09 13.20
C ILE A 5 15.28 9.28 13.42
N LEU A 6 15.39 8.02 13.84
CA LEU A 6 14.23 7.15 14.09
C LEU A 6 13.32 7.64 15.23
N ARG A 7 13.84 8.49 16.12
CA ARG A 7 13.09 9.12 17.21
C ARG A 7 12.44 10.45 16.82
N LYS A 8 12.75 10.98 15.63
CA LYS A 8 12.11 12.22 15.14
C LYS A 8 10.67 11.92 14.72
N ASN A 9 9.80 12.86 15.04
CA ASN A 9 8.38 12.83 14.74
C ASN A 9 8.03 14.17 14.09
N LEU A 10 7.05 14.16 13.20
CA LEU A 10 6.46 15.39 12.69
C LEU A 10 5.45 15.92 13.72
N SER A 11 5.48 17.21 13.99
CA SER A 11 4.42 17.85 14.76
C SER A 11 3.10 17.88 13.97
N PRO A 12 1.94 17.95 14.65
CA PRO A 12 0.66 18.18 13.99
C PRO A 12 0.68 19.37 13.03
N GLU A 13 1.30 20.47 13.42
CA GLU A 13 1.39 21.70 12.62
C GLU A 13 2.17 21.49 11.31
N GLU A 14 3.27 20.71 11.35
CA GLU A 14 4.01 20.35 10.14
C GLU A 14 3.17 19.47 9.21
N CYS A 15 2.46 18.48 9.75
CA CYS A 15 1.55 17.63 8.97
C CYS A 15 0.43 18.45 8.31
N PHE A 16 -0.18 19.37 9.05
CA PHE A 16 -1.26 20.22 8.52
C PHE A 16 -0.75 21.14 7.42
N ARG A 17 0.39 21.79 7.64
CA ARG A 17 1.01 22.66 6.64
C ARG A 17 1.32 21.90 5.37
N ALA A 18 1.91 20.71 5.46
CA ALA A 18 2.22 19.90 4.28
C ALA A 18 0.96 19.59 3.44
N VAL A 19 -0.15 19.25 4.11
CA VAL A 19 -1.43 18.96 3.44
C VAL A 19 -2.06 20.21 2.83
N ASP A 20 -1.92 21.35 3.48
CA ASP A 20 -2.43 22.63 2.97
C ASP A 20 -1.58 23.12 1.78
N ASP A 21 -0.25 22.96 1.84
CA ASP A 21 0.70 23.35 0.78
C ASP A 21 0.48 22.59 -0.53
N CYS A 22 0.25 21.27 -0.48
CA CYS A 22 0.03 20.47 -1.70
C CYS A 22 -1.45 20.38 -2.11
N GLY A 23 -2.36 20.88 -1.28
CA GLY A 23 -3.80 20.87 -1.56
C GLY A 23 -4.42 19.46 -1.64
N ALA A 24 -3.76 18.42 -1.12
CA ALA A 24 -4.20 17.04 -1.31
C ALA A 24 -5.61 16.79 -0.72
N PRO A 25 -6.52 16.12 -1.45
CA PRO A 25 -7.85 15.76 -0.94
C PRO A 25 -7.84 14.48 -0.09
N VAL A 26 -6.85 13.62 -0.31
CA VAL A 26 -6.64 12.33 0.35
C VAL A 26 -5.27 12.35 1.01
N VAL A 27 -5.17 11.86 2.23
CA VAL A 27 -3.92 11.82 3.00
C VAL A 27 -3.73 10.40 3.53
N SER A 28 -2.71 9.72 3.03
CA SER A 28 -2.26 8.46 3.62
C SER A 28 -1.19 8.74 4.66
N ILE A 29 -1.31 8.13 5.85
CA ILE A 29 -0.33 8.23 6.93
C ILE A 29 0.29 6.84 7.11
N PRO A 30 1.40 6.53 6.41
CA PRO A 30 1.93 5.18 6.38
C PRO A 30 3.06 4.86 7.35
N GLY A 31 3.84 5.87 7.77
CA GLY A 31 5.24 5.67 8.18
C GLY A 31 5.44 4.67 9.32
N GLY A 32 6.59 3.96 9.32
CA GLY A 32 6.99 2.93 10.29
C GLY A 32 5.81 2.14 10.85
N GLU A 33 5.32 2.58 12.01
CA GLU A 33 3.97 2.31 12.49
C GLU A 33 3.39 3.61 13.08
N PRO A 34 2.34 4.22 12.49
CA PRO A 34 1.87 5.54 12.91
C PRO A 34 1.23 5.55 14.31
N LEU A 35 0.74 4.41 14.81
CA LEU A 35 0.21 4.33 16.17
C LEU A 35 1.28 4.49 17.27
N LEU A 36 2.57 4.42 16.91
CA LEU A 36 3.68 4.77 17.81
C LEU A 36 3.84 6.29 17.97
N HIS A 37 3.27 7.08 17.08
CA HIS A 37 3.40 8.53 17.14
C HIS A 37 2.56 9.09 18.31
N PRO A 38 3.15 9.86 19.24
CA PRO A 38 2.48 10.28 20.47
C PRO A 38 1.23 11.12 20.18
N GLN A 39 1.28 11.95 19.14
CA GLN A 39 0.21 12.88 18.75
C GLN A 39 -0.59 12.42 17.51
N ILE A 40 -0.60 11.11 17.19
CA ILE A 40 -1.29 10.62 15.97
C ILE A 40 -2.77 10.99 15.93
N HIS A 41 -3.45 10.90 17.07
CA HIS A 41 -4.86 11.29 17.22
C HIS A 41 -5.12 12.76 16.87
N GLU A 42 -4.29 13.69 17.35
CA GLU A 42 -4.37 15.13 17.02
C GLU A 42 -4.15 15.37 15.52
N ILE A 43 -3.18 14.68 14.91
CA ILE A 43 -2.95 14.75 13.46
C ILE A 43 -4.21 14.30 12.70
N VAL A 44 -4.75 13.13 13.05
CA VAL A 44 -5.93 12.59 12.38
C VAL A 44 -7.15 13.49 12.57
N GLU A 45 -7.39 13.97 13.79
CA GLU A 45 -8.51 14.88 14.10
C GLU A 45 -8.40 16.17 13.30
N GLY A 46 -7.22 16.79 13.26
CA GLY A 46 -6.99 18.01 12.50
C GLY A 46 -7.16 17.82 10.98
N LEU A 47 -6.81 16.66 10.44
CA LEU A 47 -7.02 16.36 9.01
C LEU A 47 -8.50 16.09 8.70
N VAL A 48 -9.21 15.37 9.58
CA VAL A 48 -10.66 15.15 9.47
C VAL A 48 -11.42 16.47 9.56
N ALA A 49 -11.03 17.38 10.46
CA ALA A 49 -11.60 18.72 10.57
C ALA A 49 -11.42 19.55 9.29
N ARG A 50 -10.29 19.35 8.59
CA ARG A 50 -10.01 19.89 7.25
C ARG A 50 -10.72 19.17 6.10
N ARG A 51 -11.59 18.19 6.41
CA ARG A 51 -12.35 17.36 5.46
C ARG A 51 -11.46 16.59 4.48
N LYS A 52 -10.26 16.22 4.92
CA LYS A 52 -9.35 15.36 4.16
C LYS A 52 -9.75 13.90 4.38
N TYR A 53 -9.74 13.09 3.33
CA TYR A 53 -9.94 11.65 3.48
C TYR A 53 -8.64 11.02 3.96
N VAL A 54 -8.61 10.61 5.21
CA VAL A 54 -7.44 10.03 5.88
C VAL A 54 -7.47 8.51 5.79
N TYR A 55 -6.40 7.95 5.23
CA TYR A 55 -6.05 6.54 5.36
C TYR A 55 -4.92 6.42 6.38
N LEU A 56 -5.25 6.00 7.60
CA LEU A 56 -4.25 5.71 8.63
C LEU A 56 -3.75 4.28 8.41
N CYS A 57 -2.56 4.13 7.81
CA CYS A 57 -2.06 2.80 7.42
C CYS A 57 -1.27 2.18 8.58
N THR A 58 -1.72 1.05 9.09
CA THR A 58 -1.17 0.41 10.30
C THR A 58 -0.99 -1.09 10.11
N ASN A 59 -0.02 -1.69 10.80
CA ASN A 59 0.09 -3.14 10.95
C ASN A 59 -0.93 -3.74 11.93
N ALA A 60 -1.80 -2.89 12.51
CA ALA A 60 -2.89 -3.22 13.42
C ALA A 60 -2.51 -3.80 14.79
N LEU A 61 -1.22 -4.06 15.06
CA LEU A 61 -0.78 -4.68 16.32
C LEU A 61 -1.12 -3.85 17.57
N LEU A 62 -1.18 -2.53 17.43
CA LEU A 62 -1.55 -1.60 18.49
C LEU A 62 -2.96 -1.02 18.33
N LEU A 63 -3.64 -1.31 17.21
CA LEU A 63 -4.86 -0.63 16.82
C LEU A 63 -5.95 -0.80 17.87
N GLU A 64 -6.26 -2.03 18.26
CA GLU A 64 -7.32 -2.34 19.22
C GLU A 64 -7.19 -1.53 20.53
N LYS A 65 -5.96 -1.40 21.04
CA LYS A 65 -5.65 -0.64 22.27
C LYS A 65 -5.76 0.87 22.10
N HIS A 66 -5.68 1.36 20.87
CA HIS A 66 -5.68 2.78 20.55
C HIS A 66 -7.01 3.26 19.96
N LEU A 67 -7.99 2.37 19.71
CA LEU A 67 -9.28 2.73 19.10
C LEU A 67 -9.99 3.85 19.85
N ASP A 68 -9.93 3.86 21.18
CA ASP A 68 -10.59 4.87 22.03
C ASP A 68 -9.98 6.28 21.89
N ARG A 69 -8.80 6.40 21.24
CA ARG A 69 -8.16 7.68 20.94
C ARG A 69 -8.70 8.33 19.65
N PHE A 70 -9.54 7.62 18.90
CA PHE A 70 -10.08 8.08 17.62
C PHE A 70 -11.61 8.15 17.67
N THR A 71 -12.19 8.97 16.79
CA THR A 71 -13.65 9.06 16.62
C THR A 71 -14.02 8.55 15.22
N PRO A 72 -15.02 7.65 15.08
CA PRO A 72 -15.50 7.23 13.78
C PRO A 72 -15.92 8.41 12.90
N SER A 73 -15.46 8.42 11.66
CA SER A 73 -15.75 9.49 10.71
C SER A 73 -15.77 8.95 9.29
N LYS A 74 -16.65 9.50 8.43
CA LYS A 74 -16.60 9.20 6.99
C LYS A 74 -15.27 9.62 6.34
N TYR A 75 -14.50 10.50 6.99
CA TYR A 75 -13.21 10.97 6.52
C TYR A 75 -12.03 10.16 7.07
N LEU A 76 -12.25 9.15 7.92
CA LEU A 76 -11.19 8.31 8.47
C LEU A 76 -11.42 6.84 8.13
N SER A 77 -10.45 6.21 7.48
CA SER A 77 -10.36 4.77 7.32
C SER A 77 -9.06 4.26 7.95
N PHE A 78 -9.13 3.19 8.74
CA PHE A 78 -7.95 2.42 9.10
C PHE A 78 -7.58 1.51 7.92
N SER A 79 -6.42 1.74 7.31
CA SER A 79 -5.90 0.94 6.22
C SER A 79 -4.96 -0.14 6.75
N ILE A 80 -5.47 -1.33 7.00
CA ILE A 80 -4.72 -2.38 7.68
C ILE A 80 -3.89 -3.16 6.67
N HIS A 81 -2.59 -3.26 6.96
CA HIS A 81 -1.68 -4.05 6.14
C HIS A 81 -1.84 -5.53 6.43
N LEU A 82 -2.24 -6.30 5.42
CA LEU A 82 -2.47 -7.74 5.48
C LEU A 82 -2.17 -8.33 4.10
N ASP A 83 -1.12 -9.14 3.99
CA ASP A 83 -0.55 -9.57 2.70
C ASP A 83 -1.02 -10.95 2.22
N GLY A 84 -1.96 -11.56 2.93
CA GLY A 84 -2.54 -12.84 2.56
C GLY A 84 -3.15 -13.56 3.76
N PRO A 85 -3.48 -14.85 3.60
CA PRO A 85 -3.79 -15.72 4.73
C PRO A 85 -2.65 -15.77 5.75
N GLN A 86 -2.95 -16.34 6.92
CA GLN A 86 -2.09 -16.32 8.09
C GLN A 86 -0.62 -16.67 7.82
N GLU A 87 -0.36 -17.80 7.16
CA GLU A 87 0.99 -18.27 6.87
C GLU A 87 1.77 -17.24 6.03
N GLU A 88 1.19 -16.78 4.91
CA GLU A 88 1.85 -15.83 4.03
C GLU A 88 2.04 -14.46 4.68
N HIS A 89 1.08 -14.00 5.48
CA HIS A 89 1.20 -12.71 6.15
C HIS A 89 2.27 -12.75 7.26
N ASP A 90 2.22 -13.75 8.14
CA ASP A 90 3.16 -13.88 9.25
C ASP A 90 4.60 -14.11 8.74
N GLU A 91 4.77 -14.86 7.64
CA GLU A 91 6.05 -15.00 6.94
C GLU A 91 6.54 -13.65 6.38
N ALA A 92 5.68 -12.93 5.66
CA ALA A 92 6.04 -11.65 5.04
C ALA A 92 6.50 -10.59 6.07
N VAL A 93 5.95 -10.61 7.28
CA VAL A 93 6.35 -9.69 8.37
C VAL A 93 7.32 -10.31 9.37
N CYS A 94 7.81 -11.54 9.10
CA CYS A 94 8.75 -12.29 9.94
C CYS A 94 8.30 -12.41 11.41
N ARG A 95 7.00 -12.60 11.65
CA ARG A 95 6.43 -12.68 13.00
C ARG A 95 5.13 -13.48 13.02
N GLU A 96 5.16 -14.61 13.73
CA GLU A 96 4.00 -15.47 13.95
C GLU A 96 2.90 -14.79 14.78
N GLY A 97 1.65 -15.03 14.41
CA GLY A 97 0.44 -14.59 15.11
C GLY A 97 0.02 -13.15 14.82
N THR A 98 0.69 -12.45 13.90
CA THR A 98 0.34 -11.08 13.53
C THR A 98 -0.98 -11.00 12.78
N TYR A 99 -1.26 -12.00 11.94
CA TYR A 99 -2.53 -12.12 11.21
C TYR A 99 -3.73 -12.13 12.15
N ASP A 100 -3.70 -12.96 13.19
CA ASP A 100 -4.80 -13.08 14.15
C ASP A 100 -5.00 -11.79 14.96
N ILE A 101 -3.91 -11.10 15.30
CA ILE A 101 -3.98 -9.79 15.96
C ILE A 101 -4.65 -8.77 15.03
N ALA A 102 -4.24 -8.73 13.75
CA ALA A 102 -4.80 -7.82 12.76
C ALA A 102 -6.29 -8.09 12.53
N LEU A 103 -6.72 -9.36 12.43
CA LEU A 103 -8.14 -9.70 12.29
C LEU A 103 -8.97 -9.26 13.50
N ARG A 104 -8.50 -9.50 14.73
CA ARG A 104 -9.19 -9.03 15.93
C ARG A 104 -9.30 -7.50 15.96
N ALA A 105 -8.25 -6.81 15.56
CA ALA A 105 -8.26 -5.36 15.49
C ALA A 105 -9.24 -4.83 14.42
N ILE A 106 -9.34 -5.50 13.26
CA ILE A 106 -10.36 -5.21 12.24
C ILE A 106 -11.75 -5.32 12.83
N GLU A 107 -12.07 -6.48 13.44
CA GLU A 107 -13.39 -6.74 14.02
C GLU A 107 -13.74 -5.73 15.12
N ALA A 108 -12.76 -5.42 15.99
CA ALA A 108 -12.91 -4.43 17.06
C ALA A 108 -13.14 -2.99 16.53
N ALA A 109 -12.50 -2.62 15.42
CA ALA A 109 -12.68 -1.32 14.77
C ALA A 109 -14.05 -1.23 14.09
N LEU A 110 -14.44 -2.27 13.33
CA LEU A 110 -15.76 -2.35 12.69
C LEU A 110 -16.89 -2.32 13.71
N ALA A 111 -16.77 -3.05 14.83
CA ALA A 111 -17.75 -3.06 15.91
C ALA A 111 -17.96 -1.68 16.57
N ARG A 112 -16.94 -0.81 16.52
CA ARG A 112 -17.01 0.58 16.98
C ARG A 112 -17.46 1.57 15.89
N GLY A 113 -17.82 1.08 14.71
CA GLY A 113 -18.33 1.88 13.59
C GLY A 113 -17.25 2.58 12.76
N PHE A 114 -15.98 2.22 12.91
CA PHE A 114 -14.92 2.74 12.06
C PHE A 114 -14.97 2.13 10.65
N ARG A 115 -14.56 2.91 9.66
CA ARG A 115 -14.28 2.39 8.32
C ARG A 115 -12.93 1.66 8.35
N VAL A 116 -12.90 0.49 7.74
CA VAL A 116 -11.70 -0.33 7.65
C VAL A 116 -11.51 -0.76 6.20
N THR A 117 -10.31 -0.49 5.68
CA THR A 117 -9.84 -0.98 4.38
C THR A 117 -8.58 -1.81 4.59
N THR A 118 -8.24 -2.68 3.64
CA THR A 118 -6.97 -3.41 3.70
C THR A 118 -6.02 -3.00 2.58
N ASN A 119 -4.73 -3.23 2.78
CA ASN A 119 -3.71 -3.08 1.74
C ASN A 119 -2.79 -4.32 1.72
N SER A 120 -2.79 -5.01 0.59
CA SER A 120 -2.04 -6.26 0.37
C SER A 120 -0.99 -6.08 -0.72
N THR A 121 0.22 -6.52 -0.44
CA THR A 121 1.35 -6.56 -1.37
C THR A 121 1.59 -7.99 -1.82
N PHE A 122 1.54 -8.23 -3.13
CA PHE A 122 1.74 -9.56 -3.70
C PHE A 122 3.08 -9.69 -4.41
N PHE A 123 3.82 -10.72 -4.02
CA PHE A 123 5.10 -11.10 -4.63
C PHE A 123 4.94 -12.21 -5.67
N SER A 124 6.02 -12.55 -6.36
CA SER A 124 6.02 -13.56 -7.42
C SER A 124 5.60 -14.95 -6.98
N THR A 125 5.79 -15.26 -5.70
CA THR A 125 5.47 -16.54 -5.06
C THR A 125 4.02 -16.66 -4.60
N ALA A 126 3.20 -15.60 -4.70
CA ALA A 126 1.85 -15.59 -4.18
C ALA A 126 0.96 -16.68 -4.81
N ASN A 127 0.38 -17.55 -3.96
CA ASN A 127 -0.59 -18.55 -4.39
C ASN A 127 -1.95 -17.88 -4.65
N THR A 128 -2.34 -17.77 -5.92
CA THR A 128 -3.54 -17.03 -6.31
C THR A 128 -4.83 -17.60 -5.77
N GLU A 129 -4.94 -18.92 -5.54
CA GLU A 129 -6.15 -19.51 -4.98
C GLU A 129 -6.31 -19.13 -3.50
N ARG A 130 -5.23 -19.26 -2.73
CA ARG A 130 -5.17 -18.84 -1.33
C ARG A 130 -5.49 -17.35 -1.17
N MET A 131 -4.93 -16.50 -2.02
CA MET A 131 -5.23 -15.05 -2.01
C MET A 131 -6.69 -14.73 -2.34
N ARG A 132 -7.35 -15.52 -3.21
CA ARG A 132 -8.77 -15.34 -3.51
C ARG A 132 -9.67 -15.75 -2.36
N ASN A 133 -9.33 -16.83 -1.65
CA ASN A 133 -10.04 -17.22 -0.43
C ASN A 133 -9.85 -16.17 0.67
N PHE A 134 -8.66 -15.56 0.73
CA PHE A 134 -8.40 -14.42 1.60
C PHE A 134 -9.29 -13.20 1.25
N PHE A 135 -9.50 -12.88 -0.03
CA PHE A 135 -10.46 -11.83 -0.42
C PHE A 135 -11.89 -12.14 0.02
N ASP A 136 -12.32 -13.39 -0.12
CA ASP A 136 -13.63 -13.82 0.38
C ASP A 136 -13.74 -13.58 1.89
N ARG A 137 -12.72 -13.99 2.66
CA ARG A 137 -12.68 -13.78 4.11
C ARG A 137 -12.74 -12.31 4.50
N LEU A 138 -11.99 -11.44 3.81
CA LEU A 138 -12.02 -10.00 4.10
C LEU A 138 -13.41 -9.39 3.86
N MET A 139 -14.08 -9.77 2.77
CA MET A 139 -15.44 -9.32 2.49
C MET A 139 -16.45 -9.87 3.50
N GLU A 140 -16.29 -11.12 3.94
CA GLU A 140 -17.12 -11.73 5.00
C GLU A 140 -16.99 -11.01 6.34
N ILE A 141 -15.79 -10.57 6.73
CA ILE A 141 -15.56 -9.78 7.95
C ILE A 141 -16.25 -8.40 7.85
N GLY A 142 -16.42 -7.88 6.63
CA GLY A 142 -17.08 -6.60 6.39
C GLY A 142 -16.13 -5.42 6.24
N VAL A 143 -14.87 -5.66 5.82
CA VAL A 143 -14.00 -4.54 5.40
C VAL A 143 -14.62 -3.85 4.19
N GLU A 144 -14.51 -2.52 4.14
CA GLU A 144 -15.20 -1.71 3.13
C GLU A 144 -14.61 -1.92 1.72
N GLY A 145 -13.30 -2.15 1.64
CA GLY A 145 -12.62 -2.39 0.39
C GLY A 145 -11.16 -2.79 0.56
N MET A 146 -10.64 -3.45 -0.46
CA MET A 146 -9.27 -3.97 -0.50
C MET A 146 -8.44 -3.15 -1.50
N MET A 147 -7.21 -2.81 -1.13
CA MET A 147 -6.19 -2.34 -2.06
C MET A 147 -5.19 -3.46 -2.28
N ILE A 148 -4.84 -3.69 -3.54
CA ILE A 148 -3.87 -4.70 -3.94
C ILE A 148 -2.76 -4.05 -4.75
N SER A 149 -1.52 -4.44 -4.50
CA SER A 149 -0.35 -3.91 -5.18
C SER A 149 0.67 -5.01 -5.44
N PRO A 150 1.38 -4.99 -6.58
CA PRO A 150 2.58 -5.81 -6.73
C PRO A 150 3.66 -5.35 -5.75
N GLY A 151 4.46 -6.30 -5.26
CA GLY A 151 5.74 -6.01 -4.65
C GLY A 151 6.66 -5.34 -5.69
N TYR A 152 7.37 -4.30 -5.26
CA TYR A 152 8.24 -3.50 -6.12
C TYR A 152 9.65 -3.37 -5.55
N PRO A 153 10.72 -3.55 -6.36
CA PRO A 153 12.09 -3.32 -5.93
C PRO A 153 12.33 -1.85 -5.60
N TYR A 154 12.43 -1.53 -4.31
CA TYR A 154 12.99 -0.25 -3.87
C TYR A 154 14.29 -0.49 -3.09
N GLU A 155 15.21 0.48 -3.13
CA GLU A 155 16.60 0.36 -2.63
C GLU A 155 16.71 -0.07 -1.16
N LYS A 156 15.65 0.08 -0.36
CA LYS A 156 15.61 -0.30 1.06
C LYS A 156 14.90 -1.62 1.34
N ALA A 157 14.34 -2.28 0.33
CA ALA A 157 13.72 -3.58 0.52
C ALA A 157 14.83 -4.62 0.84
N PRO A 158 14.69 -5.39 1.93
CA PRO A 158 15.73 -6.33 2.37
C PRO A 158 15.92 -7.52 1.42
N ASP A 159 14.90 -7.85 0.65
CA ASP A 159 14.92 -8.90 -0.36
C ASP A 159 14.89 -8.27 -1.76
N GLN A 160 15.93 -8.50 -2.56
CA GLN A 160 16.07 -7.99 -3.93
C GLN A 160 15.87 -9.08 -5.00
N GLU A 161 15.70 -10.35 -4.60
CA GLU A 161 15.74 -11.50 -5.52
C GLU A 161 14.34 -11.94 -5.98
N HIS A 162 13.29 -11.62 -5.23
CA HIS A 162 11.91 -12.07 -5.53
C HIS A 162 11.06 -11.06 -6.31
N PHE A 163 11.67 -10.00 -6.85
CA PHE A 163 10.94 -8.93 -7.50
C PHE A 163 10.39 -9.31 -8.87
N LEU A 164 9.16 -8.85 -9.11
CA LEU A 164 8.42 -9.10 -10.32
C LEU A 164 8.85 -8.14 -11.42
N HIS A 165 9.34 -8.67 -12.53
CA HIS A 165 9.30 -7.94 -13.80
C HIS A 165 7.84 -7.65 -14.17
N ARG A 166 7.61 -6.56 -14.90
CA ARG A 166 6.26 -6.10 -15.30
C ARG A 166 5.40 -7.22 -15.89
N ASN A 167 5.99 -8.05 -16.75
CA ASN A 167 5.28 -9.17 -17.39
C ASN A 167 4.89 -10.28 -16.41
N GLN A 168 5.65 -10.48 -15.34
CA GLN A 168 5.30 -11.43 -14.28
C GLN A 168 4.20 -10.85 -13.40
N THR A 169 4.26 -9.56 -13.06
CA THR A 169 3.16 -8.84 -12.37
C THR A 169 1.86 -8.99 -13.14
N THR A 170 1.87 -8.67 -14.44
CA THR A 170 0.69 -8.81 -15.29
C THR A 170 0.11 -10.22 -15.26
N ARG A 171 0.95 -11.26 -15.37
CA ARG A 171 0.50 -12.66 -15.30
C ARG A 171 -0.07 -13.03 -13.93
N LEU A 172 0.53 -12.54 -12.85
CA LEU A 172 0.01 -12.74 -11.49
C LEU A 172 -1.40 -12.16 -11.35
N PHE A 173 -1.58 -10.87 -11.67
CA PHE A 173 -2.87 -10.21 -11.54
C PHE A 173 -3.93 -10.71 -12.54
N GLN A 174 -3.51 -11.19 -13.72
CA GLN A 174 -4.40 -11.91 -14.64
C GLN A 174 -5.00 -13.15 -14.00
N ARG A 175 -4.18 -13.98 -13.32
CA ARG A 175 -4.65 -15.17 -12.60
C ARG A 175 -5.45 -14.82 -11.36
N LEU A 176 -4.93 -13.90 -10.53
CA LEU A 176 -5.54 -13.46 -9.28
C LEU A 176 -6.94 -12.89 -9.49
N LEU A 177 -7.13 -12.07 -10.53
CA LEU A 177 -8.41 -11.42 -10.85
C LEU A 177 -9.20 -12.11 -11.97
N HIS A 178 -8.78 -13.31 -12.39
CA HIS A 178 -9.54 -14.10 -13.38
C HIS A 178 -10.93 -14.42 -12.82
N ARG A 179 -12.01 -14.00 -13.49
CA ARG A 179 -13.39 -14.15 -12.98
C ARG A 179 -13.52 -13.64 -11.54
N ALA A 180 -13.00 -12.44 -11.27
CA ALA A 180 -13.15 -11.79 -9.97
C ALA A 180 -14.64 -11.72 -9.58
N LYS A 181 -14.95 -12.06 -8.32
CA LYS A 181 -16.32 -12.05 -7.83
C LYS A 181 -16.83 -10.61 -7.72
N ARG A 182 -18.12 -10.40 -8.00
CA ARG A 182 -18.76 -9.08 -7.85
C ARG A 182 -18.84 -8.60 -6.40
N SER A 183 -18.79 -9.53 -5.46
CA SER A 183 -18.75 -9.25 -4.02
C SER A 183 -17.40 -8.71 -3.56
N TRP A 184 -16.34 -8.82 -4.36
CA TRP A 184 -15.04 -8.25 -4.02
C TRP A 184 -15.03 -6.77 -4.33
N HIS A 185 -14.96 -5.96 -3.27
CA HIS A 185 -14.84 -4.51 -3.38
C HIS A 185 -13.37 -4.12 -3.29
N PHE A 186 -12.89 -3.44 -4.33
CA PHE A 186 -11.56 -2.88 -4.37
C PHE A 186 -11.64 -1.37 -4.20
N ASN A 187 -10.83 -0.83 -3.30
CA ASN A 187 -10.69 0.61 -3.07
C ASN A 187 -9.65 1.20 -4.04
N GLN A 188 -9.79 0.87 -5.33
CA GLN A 188 -8.90 1.25 -6.42
C GLN A 188 -9.71 1.47 -7.68
N SER A 189 -9.22 2.33 -8.55
CA SER A 189 -9.88 2.68 -9.80
C SER A 189 -10.02 1.46 -10.71
N PRO A 190 -11.16 1.28 -11.39
CA PRO A 190 -11.33 0.18 -12.33
C PRO A 190 -10.25 0.11 -13.42
N LEU A 191 -9.75 1.28 -13.87
CA LEU A 191 -8.65 1.35 -14.84
C LEU A 191 -7.31 0.88 -14.26
N PHE A 192 -7.05 1.10 -12.98
CA PHE A 192 -5.85 0.59 -12.32
C PHE A 192 -5.88 -0.94 -12.25
N LEU A 193 -7.03 -1.55 -11.94
CA LEU A 193 -7.19 -3.01 -11.95
C LEU A 193 -7.03 -3.59 -13.36
N GLU A 194 -7.57 -2.96 -14.40
CA GLU A 194 -7.34 -3.40 -15.80
C GLU A 194 -5.88 -3.20 -16.22
N PHE A 195 -5.20 -2.18 -15.71
CA PHE A 195 -3.77 -1.96 -15.91
C PHE A 195 -2.90 -3.06 -15.30
N LEU A 196 -3.17 -3.44 -14.05
CA LEU A 196 -2.49 -4.58 -13.41
C LEU A 196 -2.69 -5.88 -14.21
N ARG A 197 -3.81 -6.02 -14.92
CA ARG A 197 -4.12 -7.17 -15.76
C ARG A 197 -3.55 -7.08 -17.19
N GLY A 198 -2.89 -5.98 -17.54
CA GLY A 198 -2.36 -5.72 -18.88
C GLY A 198 -3.41 -5.42 -19.94
N ASN A 199 -4.63 -5.07 -19.54
CA ASN A 199 -5.74 -4.75 -20.44
C ASN A 199 -5.88 -3.24 -20.71
N TYR A 200 -5.08 -2.43 -20.00
CA TYR A 200 -5.09 -0.99 -20.10
C TYR A 200 -3.68 -0.47 -19.86
N GLU A 201 -3.26 0.55 -20.61
CA GLU A 201 -1.95 1.16 -20.47
C GLU A 201 -2.07 2.46 -19.69
N LEU A 202 -1.26 2.61 -18.64
CA LEU A 202 -1.13 3.83 -17.86
C LEU A 202 0.33 4.25 -17.84
N GLU A 203 0.56 5.56 -17.86
CA GLU A 203 1.87 6.15 -17.62
C GLU A 203 1.90 6.71 -16.19
N CYS A 204 3.03 6.57 -15.49
CA CYS A 204 3.09 6.97 -14.08
C CYS A 204 2.97 8.49 -13.93
N THR A 205 2.21 8.93 -12.92
CA THR A 205 2.18 10.33 -12.47
C THR A 205 2.95 10.40 -11.14
N PRO A 206 4.30 10.53 -11.15
CA PRO A 206 5.12 10.39 -9.94
C PRO A 206 4.83 11.47 -8.88
N TRP A 207 4.36 12.65 -9.29
CA TRP A 207 3.91 13.73 -8.40
C TRP A 207 2.46 13.57 -7.90
N GLY A 208 1.74 12.52 -8.33
CA GLY A 208 0.33 12.31 -7.98
C GLY A 208 0.11 11.87 -6.53
N ASN A 209 1.17 11.46 -5.84
CA ASN A 209 1.16 11.15 -4.41
C ASN A 209 2.47 11.66 -3.77
N PRO A 210 2.60 12.99 -3.57
CA PRO A 210 3.82 13.59 -3.05
C PRO A 210 4.02 13.19 -1.59
N THR A 211 5.27 12.95 -1.19
CA THR A 211 5.60 12.42 0.13
C THR A 211 6.31 13.46 0.98
N TYR A 212 5.75 13.79 2.13
CA TYR A 212 6.38 14.64 3.14
C TYR A 212 6.77 13.80 4.36
N ASN A 213 7.99 13.96 4.85
CA ASN A 213 8.49 13.25 6.03
C ASN A 213 9.45 14.15 6.84
N VAL A 214 10.10 13.58 7.87
CA VAL A 214 11.01 14.32 8.77
C VAL A 214 12.21 14.99 8.08
N PHE A 215 12.45 14.72 6.80
CA PHE A 215 13.49 15.37 5.99
C PHE A 215 12.94 16.42 5.02
N GLY A 216 11.62 16.56 4.89
CA GLY A 216 10.94 17.45 3.95
C GLY A 216 10.18 16.69 2.86
N TRP A 217 9.97 17.37 1.73
CA TRP A 217 9.29 16.82 0.55
C TRP A 217 10.23 15.91 -0.24
N GLN A 218 9.95 14.61 -0.28
CA GLN A 218 10.82 13.63 -0.93
C GLN A 218 10.78 13.74 -2.45
N LYS A 219 11.96 13.75 -3.08
CA LYS A 219 12.16 13.73 -4.53
C LYS A 219 12.53 12.30 -5.01
N PRO A 220 12.03 11.85 -6.18
CA PRO A 220 10.90 12.42 -6.93
C PRO A 220 9.53 11.93 -6.42
N CYS A 221 9.46 10.76 -5.76
CA CYS A 221 8.21 10.09 -5.47
C CYS A 221 8.30 9.29 -4.16
N TYR A 222 7.20 8.65 -3.76
CA TYR A 222 7.11 7.85 -2.54
C TYR A 222 8.20 6.76 -2.41
N LEU A 223 8.57 6.10 -3.52
CA LEU A 223 9.47 4.94 -3.52
C LEU A 223 10.94 5.28 -3.78
N ILE A 224 11.19 6.27 -4.64
CA ILE A 224 12.54 6.69 -5.00
C ILE A 224 12.92 7.88 -4.13
N GLN A 225 14.05 7.80 -3.47
CA GLN A 225 14.55 8.84 -2.57
C GLN A 225 15.88 9.39 -3.08
N GLU A 226 15.82 10.36 -3.98
CA GLU A 226 17.00 11.01 -4.59
C GLU A 226 17.31 12.37 -3.96
N GLY A 227 16.43 12.86 -3.07
CA GLY A 227 16.65 14.08 -2.31
C GLY A 227 15.39 14.55 -1.62
N TYR A 228 15.48 15.77 -1.09
CA TYR A 228 14.37 16.44 -0.42
C TYR A 228 14.25 17.89 -0.87
N ALA A 229 13.05 18.43 -0.82
CA ALA A 229 12.71 19.83 -1.02
C ALA A 229 12.15 20.42 0.27
N SER A 230 12.39 21.72 0.49
CA SER A 230 11.93 22.44 1.68
C SER A 230 10.45 22.84 1.59
N SER A 231 9.94 23.06 0.38
CA SER A 231 8.53 23.37 0.10
C SER A 231 7.96 22.49 -1.02
N PHE A 232 6.63 22.42 -1.11
CA PHE A 232 5.97 21.71 -2.19
C PHE A 232 6.24 22.36 -3.54
N GLU A 233 6.28 23.68 -3.59
CA GLU A 233 6.67 24.46 -4.78
C GLU A 233 8.08 24.07 -5.25
N GLU A 234 9.06 24.04 -4.34
CA GLU A 234 10.43 23.62 -4.69
C GLU A 234 10.47 22.17 -5.20
N LEU A 235 9.69 21.26 -4.60
CA LEU A 235 9.55 19.88 -5.09
C LEU A 235 9.08 19.88 -6.55
N MET A 236 8.06 20.67 -6.87
CA MET A 236 7.48 20.71 -8.20
C MET A 236 8.39 21.37 -9.24
N GLU A 237 9.11 22.43 -8.88
CA GLU A 237 9.95 23.20 -9.81
C GLU A 237 11.34 22.59 -10.01
N SER A 238 11.95 22.05 -8.96
CA SER A 238 13.34 21.57 -9.01
C SER A 238 13.48 20.10 -9.42
N THR A 239 12.38 19.36 -9.47
CA THR A 239 12.38 17.96 -9.91
C THR A 239 12.15 17.90 -11.42
N ASP A 240 13.09 17.33 -12.16
CA ASP A 240 12.90 17.07 -13.59
C ASP A 240 12.00 15.83 -13.78
N TRP A 241 10.70 16.08 -13.75
CA TRP A 241 9.65 15.06 -13.86
C TRP A 241 9.72 14.23 -15.15
N SER A 242 10.30 14.79 -16.21
CA SER A 242 10.44 14.10 -17.50
C SER A 242 11.37 12.88 -17.44
N ARG A 243 12.19 12.79 -16.39
CA ARG A 243 13.13 11.69 -16.12
C ARG A 243 12.51 10.51 -15.37
N TYR A 244 11.22 10.55 -15.07
CA TYR A 244 10.54 9.50 -14.31
C TYR A 244 9.30 8.98 -15.04
N GLY A 245 8.82 7.82 -14.61
CA GLY A 245 7.83 7.06 -15.37
C GLY A 245 8.48 6.14 -16.40
N ARG A 246 7.68 5.24 -16.97
CA ARG A 246 8.15 4.22 -17.90
C ARG A 246 8.62 4.86 -19.21
N ALA A 247 7.84 5.81 -19.73
CA ALA A 247 8.14 6.51 -20.99
C ALA A 247 9.49 7.25 -20.98
N SER A 248 9.99 7.64 -19.80
CA SER A 248 11.30 8.30 -19.67
C SER A 248 12.51 7.40 -19.97
N GLY A 249 12.33 6.07 -19.98
CA GLY A 249 13.42 5.11 -20.06
C GLY A 249 14.21 4.94 -18.75
N ASN A 250 13.80 5.59 -17.66
CA ASN A 250 14.44 5.42 -16.35
C ASN A 250 14.32 3.98 -15.86
N VAL A 251 15.47 3.34 -15.59
CA VAL A 251 15.58 1.95 -15.16
C VAL A 251 14.82 1.68 -13.86
N LYS A 252 14.79 2.65 -12.94
CA LYS A 252 14.05 2.57 -11.67
C LYS A 252 12.53 2.74 -11.84
N CYS A 253 12.01 2.82 -13.06
CA CYS A 253 10.58 2.98 -13.33
C CYS A 253 10.04 1.89 -14.25
N GLN A 254 10.90 1.12 -14.94
CA GLN A 254 10.48 0.24 -16.03
C GLN A 254 9.52 -0.87 -15.58
N ASP A 255 9.78 -1.45 -14.41
CA ASP A 255 8.96 -2.53 -13.85
C ASP A 255 7.91 -2.04 -12.83
N CYS A 256 7.85 -0.73 -12.58
CA CYS A 256 6.94 -0.16 -11.59
C CYS A 256 5.48 -0.28 -12.05
N MET A 257 4.62 -0.81 -11.17
CA MET A 257 3.17 -0.93 -11.36
C MET A 257 2.40 -0.61 -10.06
N VAL A 258 3.03 0.07 -9.10
CA VAL A 258 2.41 0.34 -7.79
C VAL A 258 1.37 1.45 -7.86
N HIS A 259 0.36 1.34 -7.00
CA HIS A 259 -0.77 2.27 -7.00
C HIS A 259 -0.35 3.73 -6.71
N CYS A 260 0.71 4.00 -5.94
CA CYS A 260 1.05 5.38 -5.55
C CYS A 260 1.27 6.34 -6.73
N GLY A 261 1.76 5.85 -7.88
CA GLY A 261 1.97 6.66 -9.10
C GLY A 261 0.96 6.39 -10.21
N TYR A 262 0.39 5.18 -10.27
CA TYR A 262 -0.51 4.78 -11.35
C TYR A 262 -2.00 4.92 -11.01
N GLU A 263 -2.37 4.90 -9.73
CA GLU A 263 -3.74 5.20 -9.30
C GLU A 263 -4.12 6.65 -9.60
N PRO A 264 -3.28 7.68 -9.34
CA PRO A 264 -3.55 9.04 -9.78
C PRO A 264 -3.77 9.15 -11.30
N THR A 265 -2.94 8.48 -12.11
CA THR A 265 -3.14 8.42 -13.56
C THR A 265 -4.46 7.75 -13.93
N ALA A 266 -4.82 6.65 -13.26
CA ALA A 266 -6.06 5.94 -13.51
C ALA A 266 -7.29 6.83 -13.23
N VAL A 267 -7.25 7.60 -12.13
CA VAL A 267 -8.29 8.58 -11.79
C VAL A 267 -8.36 9.68 -12.85
N ASP A 268 -7.22 10.29 -13.19
CA ASP A 268 -7.16 11.35 -14.20
C ASP A 268 -7.72 10.88 -15.54
N GLN A 269 -7.32 9.71 -16.04
CA GLN A 269 -7.82 9.19 -17.31
C GLN A 269 -9.31 8.82 -17.29
N THR A 270 -9.82 8.40 -16.12
CA THR A 270 -11.24 8.09 -15.94
C THR A 270 -12.11 9.32 -16.17
N PHE A 271 -11.67 10.49 -15.68
CA PHE A 271 -12.44 11.73 -15.77
C PHE A 271 -11.99 12.67 -16.90
N GLY A 272 -10.77 12.48 -17.41
CA GLY A 272 -10.16 13.30 -18.45
C GLY A 272 -10.38 12.80 -19.88
N SER A 273 -10.99 11.63 -20.08
CA SER A 273 -11.24 11.10 -21.43
C SER A 273 -12.54 10.31 -21.57
N LEU A 274 -13.22 10.44 -22.71
CA LEU A 274 -14.43 9.65 -23.02
C LEU A 274 -14.13 8.16 -23.05
N ARG A 275 -12.96 7.77 -23.59
CA ARG A 275 -12.52 6.37 -23.64
C ARG A 275 -12.31 5.82 -22.23
N GLY A 276 -11.62 6.56 -21.36
CA GLY A 276 -11.38 6.17 -19.96
C GLY A 276 -12.67 6.07 -19.17
N LEU A 277 -13.57 7.05 -19.31
CA LEU A 277 -14.89 7.04 -18.68
C LEU A 277 -15.72 5.82 -19.09
N LEU A 278 -15.79 5.52 -20.40
CA LEU A 278 -16.51 4.36 -20.90
C LEU A 278 -15.87 3.03 -20.44
N ALA A 279 -14.55 2.96 -20.39
CA ALA A 279 -13.84 1.78 -19.89
C ALA A 279 -14.08 1.55 -18.39
N ALA A 280 -14.01 2.60 -17.58
CA ALA A 280 -14.30 2.54 -16.14
C ALA A 280 -15.78 2.20 -15.86
N ALA A 281 -16.72 2.83 -16.58
CA ALA A 281 -18.14 2.53 -16.48
C ALA A 281 -18.44 1.07 -16.86
N ARG A 282 -17.81 0.55 -17.91
CA ARG A 282 -17.94 -0.86 -18.32
C ARG A 282 -17.51 -1.81 -17.20
N VAL A 283 -16.36 -1.57 -16.57
CA VAL A 283 -15.87 -2.43 -15.48
C VAL A 283 -16.76 -2.31 -14.25
N THR A 284 -17.22 -1.11 -13.92
CA THR A 284 -18.14 -0.89 -12.80
C THR A 284 -19.47 -1.65 -13.00
N LEU A 285 -20.06 -1.54 -14.19
CA LEU A 285 -21.36 -2.16 -14.51
C LEU A 285 -21.26 -3.67 -14.74
N PHE A 286 -20.22 -4.14 -15.43
CA PHE A 286 -20.11 -5.53 -15.88
C PHE A 286 -19.05 -6.36 -15.15
N GLY A 287 -18.27 -5.74 -14.26
CA GLY A 287 -17.16 -6.36 -13.57
C GLY A 287 -15.92 -6.49 -14.45
N LEU A 288 -14.86 -7.04 -13.86
CA LEU A 288 -13.63 -7.40 -14.56
C LEU A 288 -13.92 -8.55 -15.54
N LYS A 289 -13.72 -8.32 -16.84
CA LYS A 289 -13.95 -9.35 -17.88
C LYS A 289 -13.06 -10.57 -17.63
N PRO A 290 -13.53 -11.81 -17.83
CA PRO A 290 -12.64 -12.98 -17.84
C PRO A 290 -11.53 -12.83 -18.89
N GLN A 291 -10.29 -13.21 -18.55
CA GLN A 291 -9.21 -13.32 -19.55
C GLN A 291 -9.49 -14.51 -20.46
N SER A 292 -9.31 -14.35 -21.77
CA SER A 292 -9.53 -15.42 -22.76
C SER A 292 -8.50 -16.55 -22.65
N HIS A 293 -7.29 -16.27 -22.14
CA HIS A 293 -6.33 -17.25 -21.64
C HIS A 293 -5.42 -16.55 -20.60
N PRO A 294 -5.35 -17.01 -19.33
CA PRO A 294 -4.21 -16.63 -18.50
C PRO A 294 -2.95 -17.12 -19.22
N GLY A 295 -1.97 -16.24 -19.47
CA GLY A 295 -0.76 -16.61 -20.21
C GLY A 295 -0.09 -17.85 -19.62
N PRO A 296 0.58 -18.68 -20.43
CA PRO A 296 1.12 -19.95 -19.95
C PRO A 296 2.18 -19.72 -18.85
N GLY A 297 2.05 -20.45 -17.74
CA GLY A 297 3.12 -20.62 -16.75
C GLY A 297 2.71 -20.48 -15.28
N ALA A 298 2.26 -21.60 -14.69
CA ALA A 298 2.70 -22.16 -13.40
C ALA A 298 1.69 -23.23 -12.90
N GLU A 299 1.32 -24.17 -13.77
CA GLU A 299 0.64 -25.42 -13.36
C GLU A 299 1.64 -26.56 -13.08
N SER A 300 2.95 -26.28 -13.02
CA SER A 300 3.91 -27.23 -12.45
C SER A 300 4.22 -26.82 -11.01
N SER A 301 3.41 -27.32 -10.08
CA SER A 301 3.82 -27.50 -8.70
C SER A 301 4.96 -28.52 -8.66
N GLY A 302 6.20 -28.05 -8.84
CA GLY A 302 7.34 -28.68 -8.22
C GLY A 302 7.42 -28.12 -6.80
N GLU A 303 7.37 -28.99 -5.79
CA GLU A 303 7.77 -28.64 -4.43
C GLU A 303 9.11 -27.89 -4.49
N LEU A 304 9.07 -26.58 -4.30
CA LEU A 304 10.24 -25.86 -3.84
C LEU A 304 10.35 -26.20 -2.36
N THR A 305 11.08 -27.27 -2.05
CA THR A 305 11.58 -27.49 -0.69
C THR A 305 12.35 -26.23 -0.28
N PRO A 306 11.94 -25.52 0.79
CA PRO A 306 12.70 -24.38 1.26
C PRO A 306 14.09 -24.88 1.65
N THR A 307 15.12 -24.33 1.01
CA THR A 307 16.50 -24.58 1.45
C THR A 307 16.67 -23.75 2.72
N PRO A 308 16.99 -24.36 3.88
CA PRO A 308 17.19 -23.59 5.10
C PRO A 308 18.30 -22.57 4.85
N PRO A 309 18.22 -21.36 5.41
CA PRO A 309 19.32 -20.41 5.35
C PRO A 309 20.59 -21.09 5.87
N ALA A 310 21.63 -21.13 5.04
CA ALA A 310 22.93 -21.64 5.42
C ALA A 310 23.61 -20.61 6.33
N GLY A 311 23.23 -20.63 7.61
CA GLY A 311 23.83 -19.80 8.65
C GLY A 311 23.07 -19.94 9.96
N PRO A 312 23.75 -20.01 11.12
CA PRO A 312 23.07 -20.05 12.40
C PRO A 312 22.23 -18.77 12.57
N LEU A 313 20.96 -18.95 12.94
CA LEU A 313 20.06 -17.88 13.35
C LEU A 313 20.71 -17.11 14.50
N VAL A 314 21.10 -15.86 14.25
CA VAL A 314 21.61 -14.98 15.31
C VAL A 314 20.40 -14.51 16.12
N GLN A 315 20.17 -15.20 17.24
CA GLN A 315 19.23 -14.80 18.26
C GLN A 315 19.79 -13.55 18.93
N LEU A 316 19.20 -12.37 18.65
CA LEU A 316 19.51 -11.15 19.38
C LEU A 316 18.91 -11.28 20.78
N GLU A 317 19.73 -11.74 21.74
CA GLU A 317 19.41 -11.67 23.16
C GLU A 317 19.27 -10.18 23.56
N LEU A 318 18.04 -9.75 23.79
CA LEU A 318 17.74 -8.51 24.49
C LEU A 318 18.22 -8.65 25.94
N GLN A 319 19.43 -8.18 26.23
CA GLN A 319 19.90 -8.05 27.60
C GLN A 319 19.02 -7.07 28.36
N SER A 320 18.23 -7.61 29.29
CA SER A 320 17.55 -6.88 30.34
C SER A 320 18.59 -6.23 31.26
N THR A 321 18.70 -4.91 31.23
CA THR A 321 19.36 -4.16 32.32
C THR A 321 18.29 -3.73 33.31
N ALA A 322 18.01 -4.62 34.26
CA ALA A 322 17.41 -4.26 35.54
C ALA A 322 18.50 -3.68 36.47
N ALA A 323 18.10 -2.75 37.33
CA ALA A 323 18.92 -1.87 38.16
C ALA A 323 19.61 -2.52 39.38
N GLY A 324 20.60 -1.79 39.92
CA GLY A 324 21.30 -1.96 41.22
C GLY A 324 22.76 -1.50 41.05
N ASP A 325 23.33 -0.51 41.72
CA ASP A 325 23.08 0.12 43.04
C ASP A 325 22.89 1.65 42.98
#